data_AF-A0A0L8IBX6-F1
#
_entry.id   AF-A0A0L8IBX6-F1
#
_cell.length_a   1.000
_cell.length_b   1.000
_cell.length_c   1.000
_cell.angle_alpha   90.00
_cell.angle_beta   90.00
_cell.angle_gamma   90.00
#
_symmetry.space_group_name_H-M   'P 1'
#
loop_
_entity.id
_entity.type
_entity.pdbx_description
1 polymer ?
#
loop_
_entity_poly.entity_id
_entity_poly.type
_entity_poly.pdbx_seq_one_letter_code
_entity_poly.pdbx_strand_id
1 'polypeptide(L)' 'LPPLVTRSQFIMCFVPSDIHKCTHIFIRNDVVKQPLQQTYTGLYQVLKVKSKFMVLDLQGKHQTVSIDRVKQAFINSPSE' A
#
# COMPACT_ATOMS: atom_id res chain seq x y z
N LEU A 1 32.77 -23.65 -0.12
CA LEU A 1 31.98 -23.24 1.06
C LEU A 1 30.51 -23.39 0.72
N PRO A 2 29.70 -24.11 1.52
CA PRO A 2 28.25 -24.14 1.31
C PRO A 2 27.64 -22.76 1.63
N PRO A 3 26.53 -22.38 0.96
CA PRO A 3 25.86 -21.12 1.25
C PRO A 3 25.34 -21.13 2.69
N LEU A 4 25.63 -20.05 3.42
CA LEU A 4 25.14 -19.86 4.79
C LEU A 4 23.62 -19.74 4.73
N VAL A 5 22.90 -20.65 5.40
CA VAL A 5 21.44 -20.65 5.44
C VAL A 5 20.98 -19.30 5.98
N THR A 6 20.30 -18.50 5.15
CA THR A 6 19.77 -17.21 5.56
C THR A 6 18.64 -17.47 6.56
N ARG A 7 18.67 -16.80 7.72
CA ARG A 7 17.67 -16.92 8.79
C ARG A 7 16.26 -16.96 8.17
N SER A 8 15.54 -18.06 8.39
CA SER A 8 14.13 -18.18 8.05
C SER A 8 13.36 -17.10 8.82
N GLN A 9 13.04 -16.01 8.14
CA GLN A 9 12.17 -14.98 8.67
C GLN A 9 10.75 -15.51 8.51
N PHE A 10 10.10 -15.92 9.61
CA PHE A 10 8.64 -15.92 9.63
C PHE A 10 8.20 -14.45 9.56
N ILE A 11 8.10 -13.93 8.33
CA ILE A 11 7.57 -12.59 8.08
C ILE A 11 6.07 -12.68 8.33
N MET A 12 5.65 -12.23 9.51
CA MET A 12 4.22 -12.02 9.78
C MET A 12 3.75 -10.88 8.87
N CYS A 13 3.09 -11.24 7.77
CA CYS A 13 2.49 -10.28 6.84
C CYS A 13 1.32 -9.59 7.56
N PHE A 14 1.52 -8.33 7.94
CA PHE A 14 0.46 -7.52 8.51
C PHE A 14 -0.41 -6.97 7.38
N VAL A 15 -1.61 -7.51 7.24
CA VAL A 15 -2.65 -6.96 6.36
C VAL A 15 -3.65 -6.21 7.25
N PRO A 16 -3.85 -4.89 7.06
CA PRO A 16 -4.87 -4.14 7.77
C PRO A 16 -6.26 -4.78 7.62
N SER A 17 -6.95 -5.01 8.73
CA SER A 17 -8.23 -5.73 8.77
C SER A 17 -9.32 -5.11 7.89
N ASP A 18 -9.29 -3.77 7.74
CA ASP A 18 -10.30 -3.02 6.98
C ASP A 18 -9.81 -2.54 5.61
N ILE A 19 -8.75 -3.16 5.06
CA ILE A 19 -8.17 -2.74 3.77
C ILE A 19 -9.21 -2.76 2.64
N HIS A 20 -10.18 -3.68 2.71
CA HIS A 20 -11.26 -3.81 1.74
C HIS A 20 -12.36 -2.73 1.84
N LYS A 21 -12.38 -1.97 2.94
CA LYS A 21 -13.35 -0.89 3.21
C LYS A 21 -12.73 0.50 3.10
N CYS A 22 -11.43 0.60 2.82
CA CYS A 22 -10.73 1.87 2.69
C CYS A 22 -11.26 2.69 1.52
N THR A 23 -11.58 3.96 1.77
CA THR A 23 -11.93 4.93 0.71
C THR A 23 -10.70 5.55 0.08
N HIS A 24 -9.65 5.74 0.89
CA HIS A 24 -8.39 6.33 0.46
C HIS A 24 -7.19 5.53 0.96
N ILE A 25 -6.15 5.49 0.14
CA ILE A 25 -4.93 4.75 0.45
C ILE A 25 -3.68 5.50 -0.01
N PHE A 26 -2.58 5.19 0.65
CA PHE A 26 -1.23 5.54 0.22
C PHE A 26 -0.60 4.36 -0.52
N ILE A 27 0.17 4.63 -1.57
CA ILE A 27 0.89 3.61 -2.34
C ILE A 27 2.36 3.64 -1.97
N ARG A 28 2.96 2.48 -1.71
CA ARG A 28 4.39 2.33 -1.52
C ARG A 28 5.11 2.43 -2.86
N ASN A 29 6.07 3.33 -2.95
CA ASN A 29 6.99 3.40 -4.08
C ASN A 29 8.22 2.53 -3.75
N ASP A 30 8.42 1.44 -4.49
CA ASP A 30 9.50 0.45 -4.27
C ASP A 30 10.80 0.78 -5.03
N VAL A 31 10.89 1.94 -5.67
CA VAL A 31 12.08 2.37 -6.40
C VAL A 31 13.18 2.76 -5.40
N VAL A 32 14.46 2.58 -5.74
CA VAL A 32 15.61 3.09 -4.96
C VAL A 32 15.53 4.61 -4.88
N LYS A 33 15.62 5.16 -3.67
CA LYS A 33 15.36 6.58 -3.39
C LYS A 33 16.56 7.26 -2.78
N GLN A 34 16.60 8.57 -2.90
CA GLN A 34 17.50 9.40 -2.11
C GLN A 34 17.13 9.34 -0.63
N PRO A 35 18.10 9.61 0.27
CA PRO A 35 17.83 9.69 1.70
C PRO A 35 16.67 10.66 2.00
N LEU A 36 15.87 10.33 3.03
CA LEU A 36 14.73 11.14 3.51
C LEU A 36 13.58 11.32 2.52
N GLN A 37 13.53 10.58 1.40
CA GLN A 37 12.36 10.56 0.54
C GLN A 37 11.24 9.66 1.09
N GLN A 38 10.02 10.16 1.05
CA GLN A 38 8.85 9.43 1.54
C GLN A 38 8.67 8.07 0.84
N THR A 39 8.44 7.02 1.64
CA THR A 39 8.29 5.66 1.11
C THR A 39 6.96 5.48 0.40
N TYR A 40 5.93 6.14 0.91
CA TYR A 40 4.58 6.12 0.40
C TYR A 40 4.23 7.44 -0.26
N THR A 41 3.37 7.40 -1.26
CA THR A 41 2.91 8.57 -2.01
C THR A 41 1.39 8.64 -2.02
N GLY A 42 0.90 9.89 -2.01
CA GLY A 42 -0.44 10.28 -2.39
C GLY A 42 -1.57 9.78 -1.50
N LEU A 43 -2.64 10.56 -1.44
CA LEU A 43 -3.92 10.14 -0.88
C LEU A 43 -4.82 9.79 -2.07
N TYR A 44 -4.80 8.53 -2.49
CA TYR A 44 -5.51 8.13 -3.69
C TYR A 44 -6.88 7.57 -3.35
N GLN A 45 -7.88 7.96 -4.12
CA GLN A 45 -9.23 7.43 -4.01
C GLN A 45 -9.27 6.01 -4.55
N VAL A 46 -9.87 5.11 -3.77
CA VAL A 46 -10.12 3.73 -4.19
C VAL A 46 -11.42 3.67 -4.96
N LEU A 47 -11.35 3.21 -6.22
CA LEU A 47 -12.52 3.03 -7.08
C LEU A 47 -13.11 1.63 -6.95
N LYS A 48 -12.24 0.61 -6.89
CA LYS A 48 -12.65 -0.80 -6.76
C LYS A 48 -11.64 -1.57 -5.90
N VAL A 49 -12.16 -2.41 -5.01
CA VAL A 49 -11.36 -3.34 -4.20
C VAL A 49 -11.61 -4.77 -4.67
N LYS A 50 -10.54 -5.55 -4.83
CA LYS A 50 -10.57 -7.00 -5.04
C LYS A 50 -9.73 -7.70 -3.97
N SER A 51 -9.74 -9.03 -3.96
CA SER A 51 -9.03 -9.84 -2.96
C SER A 51 -7.51 -9.65 -2.98
N LYS A 52 -6.90 -9.36 -4.14
CA LYS A 52 -5.44 -9.25 -4.29
C LYS A 52 -4.97 -7.87 -4.77
N PHE A 53 -5.86 -7.04 -5.30
CA PHE A 53 -5.52 -5.76 -5.88
C PHE A 53 -6.63 -4.74 -5.71
N MET A 54 -6.29 -3.46 -5.89
CA MET A 54 -7.19 -2.33 -5.88
C MET A 54 -7.03 -1.50 -7.14
N VAL A 55 -8.11 -0.88 -7.60
CA VAL A 55 -8.12 0.11 -8.68
C VAL A 55 -8.29 1.48 -8.06
N LEU A 56 -7.37 2.38 -8.38
CA LEU A 56 -7.30 3.74 -7.82
C LEU A 56 -7.48 4.78 -8.92
N ASP A 57 -7.97 5.94 -8.52
CA ASP A 57 -7.86 7.15 -9.34
C ASP A 57 -6.57 7.90 -9.00
N LEU A 58 -5.65 7.95 -9.97
CA LEU A 58 -4.49 8.82 -9.94
C LEU A 58 -4.72 9.97 -10.92
N GLN A 59 -5.38 11.02 -10.45
CA GLN A 59 -5.55 12.27 -11.21
C GLN A 59 -6.20 12.04 -12.59
N GLY A 60 -7.26 11.24 -12.63
CA GLY A 60 -8.01 10.91 -13.86
C GLY A 60 -7.49 9.67 -14.59
N LYS A 61 -6.43 9.01 -14.08
CA LYS A 61 -5.95 7.73 -14.62
C LYS A 61 -6.25 6.60 -13.65
N HIS A 62 -6.90 5.56 -14.16
CA HIS A 62 -7.15 4.36 -13.38
C HIS A 62 -5.91 3.47 -13.35
N GLN A 63 -5.39 3.20 -12.15
CA GLN A 63 -4.26 2.29 -11.97
C GLN A 63 -4.62 1.14 -11.04
N THR A 64 -4.12 -0.05 -11.38
CA THR A 64 -4.26 -1.24 -10.54
C THR A 64 -3.01 -1.44 -9.70
N VAL A 65 -3.18 -1.66 -8.39
CA VAL A 65 -2.08 -1.91 -7.45
C VAL A 65 -2.33 -3.16 -6.62
N SER A 66 -1.28 -3.93 -6.33
CA SER A 66 -1.37 -5.04 -5.36
C SER A 66 -1.59 -4.51 -3.94
N ILE A 67 -2.36 -5.24 -3.14
CA ILE A 67 -2.59 -4.91 -1.73
C ILE A 67 -1.28 -4.88 -0.92
N ASP A 68 -0.27 -5.64 -1.32
CA ASP A 68 1.02 -5.68 -0.62
C ASP A 68 1.78 -4.34 -0.64
N ARG A 69 1.41 -3.44 -1.56
CA ARG A 69 2.02 -2.11 -1.71
C ARG A 69 1.13 -0.99 -1.21
N VAL A 70 0.02 -1.27 -0.54
CA VAL A 70 -0.89 -0.22 -0.07
C VAL A 70 -0.88 -0.07 1.43
N LYS A 71 -1.15 1.15 1.89
CA LYS A 71 -1.40 1.47 3.28
C LYS A 71 -2.71 2.25 3.37
N GLN A 72 -3.60 1.85 4.27
CA GLN A 72 -4.84 2.59 4.53
C GLN A 72 -4.54 4.03 4.93
N ALA A 73 -5.30 4.98 4.37
CA ALA A 73 -5.36 6.33 4.87
C ALA A 73 -6.54 6.48 5.83
N PHE A 74 -6.27 6.94 7.04
CA PHE A 74 -7.30 7.35 7.98
C PHE A 74 -7.58 8.83 7.73
N ILE A 75 -8.74 9.10 7.13
CA ILE A 75 -9.24 10.46 6.97
C ILE A 75 -10.30 10.63 8.05
N ASN A 76 -10.05 11.53 8.99
CA ASN A 76 -11.13 12.01 9.83
C ASN A 76 -12.07 12.75 8.87
N SER A 77 -13.27 12.22 8.67
CA SER A 77 -14.35 13.01 8.09
C SER A 77 -14.37 14.34 8.84
N PRO A 78 -14.37 15.50 8.16
CA PRO A 78 -14.63 16.75 8.84
C PRO A 78 -15.99 16.57 9.49
N SER A 79 -15.98 16.36 10.81
CA SER A 79 -17.16 16.43 11.64
C SER A 79 -17.76 17.81 11.39
N GLU A 80 -18.97 17.84 10.83
CA GLU A 80 -19.85 19.01 10.87
C GLU A 80 -20.04 19.49 12.31
#